data_AF-A0AB37HYD6-F1
#
_entry.id   AF-A0AB37HYD6-F1
#
_cell.length_a   1.000
_cell.length_b   1.000
_cell.length_c   1.000
_cell.angle_alpha   90.00
_cell.angle_beta   90.00
_cell.angle_gamma   90.00
#
_symmetry.space_group_name_H-M   'P 1'
#
loop_
_entity.id
_entity.type
_entity.pdbx_description
1 polymer ?
#
loop_
_entity_poly.entity_id
_entity_poly.type
_entity_poly.pdbx_seq_one_letter_code
_entity_poly.pdbx_strand_id
1 'polypeptide(L)' 'MPVCGQSLLGVFATIADPRGRRGRRHDLAGVLAIATAAVCAGASSLVAIAEWAADVRP' A
#
# COMPACT_ATOMS: atom_id res chain seq x y z
N MET A 1 14.99 12.79 -1.25
CA MET A 1 16.03 11.76 -1.42
C MET A 1 15.82 10.70 -0.36
N PRO A 2 15.67 9.42 -0.73
CA PRO A 2 15.58 8.35 0.25
C PRO A 2 16.90 8.25 1.05
N VAL A 3 16.85 8.33 2.39
CA VAL A 3 18.01 8.18 3.29
C VAL A 3 18.14 6.76 3.84
N CYS A 4 19.37 6.31 4.13
CA CYS A 4 19.61 5.04 4.84
C CYS A 4 18.85 5.04 6.18
N GLY A 5 17.88 4.13 6.33
CA GLY A 5 17.06 3.97 7.53
C GLY A 5 15.57 4.31 7.40
N GLN A 6 15.10 4.74 6.22
CA GLN A 6 13.67 4.99 6.05
C GLN A 6 12.86 3.69 5.95
N SER A 7 11.67 3.66 6.56
CA SER A 7 10.73 2.57 6.36
C SER A 7 10.14 2.61 4.96
N LEU A 8 9.73 1.45 4.44
CA LEU A 8 9.04 1.32 3.15
C LEU A 8 7.78 2.20 3.09
N LEU A 9 7.09 2.37 4.21
CA LEU A 9 5.96 3.30 4.36
C LEU A 9 6.41 4.76 4.20
N GLY A 10 7.55 5.14 4.75
CA GLY A 10 8.16 6.45 4.56
C GLY A 10 8.49 6.75 3.09
N VAL A 11 8.97 5.75 2.34
CA VAL A 11 9.16 5.88 0.88
C VAL A 11 7.82 6.14 0.19
N PHE A 12 6.79 5.33 0.50
CA PHE A 12 5.49 5.49 -0.14
C PHE A 12 4.80 6.81 0.18
N ALA A 13 5.04 7.38 1.37
CA ALA A 13 4.54 8.70 1.72
C ALA A 13 5.11 9.84 0.86
N THR A 14 6.24 9.63 0.18
CA THR A 14 6.80 10.61 -0.77
C THR A 14 6.12 10.61 -2.14
N ILE A 15 5.30 9.60 -2.43
CA ILE A 15 4.60 9.47 -3.71
C ILE A 15 3.39 10.40 -3.70
N ALA A 16 3.35 11.35 -4.63
CA ALA A 16 2.22 12.24 -4.80
C ALA A 16 0.95 11.43 -5.14
N ASP A 17 -0.13 11.63 -4.38
CA ASP A 17 -1.38 10.92 -4.60
C ASP A 17 -2.14 11.53 -5.79
N PRO A 18 -2.23 10.83 -6.94
CA PRO A 18 -2.94 11.34 -8.12
C PRO A 18 -4.46 11.32 -7.92
N ARG A 19 -4.95 10.67 -6.85
CA ARG A 19 -6.39 10.55 -6.59
C ARG A 19 -6.96 11.90 -6.14
N GLY A 20 -8.11 12.24 -6.72
CA GLY A 20 -8.89 13.40 -6.31
C GLY A 20 -9.16 13.40 -4.81
N ARG A 21 -9.35 14.59 -4.20
CA ARG A 21 -9.65 14.70 -2.75
C ARG A 21 -10.98 14.03 -2.38
N ARG A 22 -11.93 13.99 -3.31
CA ARG A 22 -13.23 13.34 -3.10
C ARG A 22 -13.06 11.82 -3.11
N GLY A 23 -13.47 11.15 -2.04
CA GLY A 23 -13.47 9.69 -1.97
C GLY A 23 -12.22 9.03 -1.40
N ARG A 24 -11.24 9.80 -0.88
CA ARG A 24 -10.09 9.22 -0.18
C ARG A 24 -10.49 8.72 1.21
N ARG A 25 -10.63 7.40 1.35
CA ARG A 25 -10.83 6.73 2.65
C ARG A 25 -9.53 6.23 3.27
N HIS A 26 -8.52 5.98 2.44
CA HIS A 26 -7.23 5.42 2.84
C HIS A 26 -6.07 6.18 2.17
N ASP A 27 -5.04 6.48 2.96
CA ASP A 27 -3.82 7.11 2.47
C ASP A 27 -3.12 6.22 1.44
N LEU A 28 -2.55 6.86 0.41
CA LEU A 28 -1.89 6.13 -0.67
C LEU A 28 -0.75 5.25 -0.12
N ALA A 29 0.02 5.76 0.83
CA ALA A 29 1.09 5.02 1.46
C ALA A 29 0.61 3.73 2.14
N GLY A 30 -0.53 3.77 2.82
CA GLY A 30 -1.14 2.59 3.45
C GLY A 30 -1.62 1.59 2.41
N VAL A 31 -2.26 2.06 1.33
CA VAL A 31 -2.70 1.19 0.21
C VAL A 31 -1.50 0.50 -0.45
N LEU A 32 -0.42 1.24 -0.69
CA LEU A 32 0.80 0.67 -1.29
C LEU A 32 1.50 -0.32 -0.35
N ALA A 33 1.50 -0.06 0.97
CA ALA A 33 2.03 -1.00 1.95
C ALA A 33 1.29 -2.34 1.93
N ILE A 34 -0.06 -2.31 1.93
CA ILE A 34 -0.90 -3.51 1.83
C ILE A 34 -0.65 -4.25 0.51
N ALA A 35 -0.67 -3.54 -0.62
CA ALA A 35 -0.44 -4.14 -1.92
C ALA A 35 0.94 -4.80 -2.02
N THR A 36 1.98 -4.15 -1.49
CA THR A 36 3.34 -4.68 -1.48
C THR A 36 3.44 -5.93 -0.60
N ALA A 37 2.84 -5.91 0.59
CA ALA A 37 2.82 -7.08 1.47
C ALA A 37 2.09 -8.26 0.83
N ALA A 38 0.94 -8.02 0.18
CA ALA A 38 0.20 -9.02 -0.56
C ALA A 38 1.00 -9.62 -1.73
N VAL A 39 1.70 -8.78 -2.50
CA VAL A 39 2.58 -9.24 -3.59
C VAL A 39 3.74 -10.07 -3.05
N CYS A 40 4.35 -9.67 -1.94
CA CYS A 40 5.36 -10.48 -1.25
C CYS A 40 4.81 -11.82 -0.75
N ALA A 41 3.52 -11.88 -0.41
CA ALA A 41 2.82 -13.13 -0.07
C ALA A 41 2.38 -13.97 -1.29
N GLY A 42 2.65 -13.51 -2.52
CA GLY A 42 2.37 -14.23 -3.76
C GLY A 42 1.11 -13.78 -4.52
N ALA A 43 0.43 -12.71 -4.08
CA ALA A 43 -0.72 -12.18 -4.79
C ALA A 43 -0.30 -11.56 -6.14
N SER A 44 -0.95 -11.98 -7.23
CA SER A 44 -0.64 -11.56 -8.60
C SER A 44 -1.78 -10.80 -9.29
N SER A 45 -2.89 -10.57 -8.58
CA SER A 45 -4.06 -9.85 -9.09
C SER A 45 -4.64 -8.92 -8.02
N LEU A 46 -5.38 -7.89 -8.45
CA LEU A 46 -6.07 -6.98 -7.53
C LEU A 46 -7.07 -7.73 -6.62
N VAL A 47 -7.73 -8.75 -7.14
CA VAL A 47 -8.65 -9.61 -6.37
C VAL A 47 -7.87 -10.37 -5.31
N ALA A 48 -6.76 -11.02 -5.67
CA ALA A 48 -5.92 -11.76 -4.72
C ALA A 48 -5.35 -10.85 -3.62
N ILE A 49 -5.00 -9.60 -3.95
CA ILE A 49 -4.56 -8.60 -2.97
C ILE A 49 -5.70 -8.26 -2.00
N ALA A 50 -6.92 -8.05 -2.51
CA ALA A 50 -8.08 -7.74 -1.68
C ALA A 50 -8.48 -8.92 -0.77
N GLU A 51 -8.41 -10.14 -1.28
CA GLU A 51 -8.62 -11.37 -0.51
C GLU A 51 -7.57 -11.53 0.58
N TRP A 52 -6.28 -11.40 0.24
CA TRP A 52 -5.20 -11.43 1.21
C TRP A 52 -5.39 -10.37 2.29
N ALA A 53 -5.74 -9.14 1.92
CA ALA A 53 -5.97 -8.04 2.86
C ALA A 53 -7.17 -8.29 3.80
N ALA A 54 -8.18 -9.02 3.33
CA ALA A 54 -9.32 -9.42 4.14
C ALA A 54 -8.97 -10.54 5.12
N ASP A 55 -8.08 -11.45 4.73
CA ASP A 55 -7.62 -12.60 5.52
C ASP A 55 -6.69 -12.18 6.68
N VAL A 56 -5.83 -11.17 6.47
CA VAL A 56 -4.93 -10.65 7.51
C VAL A 56 -5.59 -9.69 8.51
N ARG A 57 -6.92 -9.52 8.47
CA ARG A 57 -7.66 -8.74 9.48
C ARG A 57 -7.54 -9.44 10.84
N PRO A 58 -7.14 -8.74 11.92
CA PRO A 58 -7.06 -9.33 13.26
C PRO A 58 -8.41 -9.79 13.80
#